data_AF-K3YN06-F1
#
_entry.id   AF-K3YN06-F1
#
_cell.length_a   1.000
_cell.length_b   1.000
_cell.length_c   1.000
_cell.angle_alpha   90.00
_cell.angle_beta   90.00
_cell.angle_gamma   90.00
#
_symmetry.space_group_name_H-M   'P 1'
#
loop_
_entity.id
_entity.type
_entity.pdbx_description
1 polymer ?
#
loop_
_entity_poly.entity_id
_entity_poly.type
_entity_poly.pdbx_seq_one_letter_code
_entity_poly.pdbx_strand_id
1 'polypeptide(L)'
;MDGLKALGYEFDNDEFHANVHGTLPYHNLRPDPVLRTLLLSIPQRKIVFTNSDKAHAEEAMHRLGLQGCFDGVICFETLNPCNASGKAAGFHTVIVCRSTLVPGADHALESIHNIKEALPEI
;
A
#
# COMPACT_ATOMS: atom_id res chain seq x y z
N MET A 1 -13.16 1.97 -0.44
CA MET A 1 -14.31 1.42 -1.20
C MET A 1 -15.09 0.37 -0.41
N ASP A 2 -14.47 -0.30 0.56
CA ASP A 2 -15.13 -1.36 1.35
C ASP A 2 -16.40 -0.91 2.08
N GLY A 3 -16.51 0.36 2.47
CA GLY A 3 -17.73 0.91 3.07
C GLY A 3 -18.94 0.93 2.12
N LEU A 4 -18.74 1.21 0.83
CA LEU A 4 -19.80 1.18 -0.18
C LEU A 4 -20.19 -0.26 -0.53
N LYS A 5 -19.19 -1.15 -0.64
CA LYS A 5 -19.43 -2.60 -0.83
C LYS A 5 -20.20 -3.19 0.35
N ALA A 6 -19.89 -2.79 1.58
CA ALA A 6 -20.62 -3.20 2.78
C ALA A 6 -22.08 -2.73 2.80
N LEU A 7 -22.41 -1.66 2.08
CA LEU A 7 -23.78 -1.16 1.91
C LEU A 7 -24.52 -1.79 0.71
N GLY A 8 -23.90 -2.78 0.04
CA GLY A 8 -24.53 -3.53 -1.05
C GLY A 8 -24.38 -2.91 -2.44
N TYR A 9 -23.52 -1.90 -2.60
CA TYR A 9 -23.21 -1.34 -3.92
C TYR A 9 -22.19 -2.24 -4.64
N GLU A 10 -22.52 -2.66 -5.85
CA GLU A 10 -21.56 -3.30 -6.74
C GLU A 10 -20.54 -2.25 -7.20
N PHE A 11 -19.27 -2.51 -6.89
CA PHE A 11 -18.18 -1.59 -7.15
C PHE A 11 -16.98 -2.39 -7.65
N ASP A 12 -16.63 -2.19 -8.92
CA ASP A 12 -15.43 -2.77 -9.49
C ASP A 12 -14.22 -1.90 -9.12
N ASN A 13 -13.30 -2.48 -8.35
CA ASN A 13 -12.09 -1.76 -7.94
C ASN A 13 -11.16 -1.56 -9.14
N ASP A 14 -11.12 -2.50 -10.08
CA ASP A 14 -10.25 -2.45 -11.25
C ASP A 14 -10.75 -1.36 -12.22
N GLU A 15 -12.07 -1.26 -12.39
CA GLU A 15 -12.70 -0.19 -13.20
C GLU A 15 -12.44 1.20 -12.61
N PHE A 16 -12.55 1.36 -11.29
CA PHE A 16 -12.27 2.64 -10.63
C PHE A 16 -10.78 2.99 -10.69
N HIS A 17 -9.89 2.04 -10.41
CA HIS A 17 -8.44 2.28 -10.49
C HIS A 17 -8.03 2.63 -11.91
N ALA A 18 -8.59 1.98 -12.94
CA ALA A 18 -8.35 2.35 -14.33
C ALA A 18 -8.84 3.78 -14.64
N ASN A 19 -9.99 4.18 -14.13
CA ASN A 19 -10.55 5.52 -14.36
C ASN A 19 -9.76 6.63 -13.65
N VAL A 20 -9.37 6.39 -12.38
CA VAL A 20 -8.68 7.38 -11.55
C VAL A 20 -7.19 7.44 -11.83
N HIS A 21 -6.52 6.30 -11.98
CA HIS A 21 -5.07 6.25 -12.19
C HIS A 21 -4.66 6.24 -13.67
N GLY A 22 -5.53 5.82 -14.58
CA GLY A 22 -5.26 5.85 -16.03
C GLY A 22 -5.32 7.26 -16.65
N THR A 23 -5.97 8.22 -15.98
CA THR A 23 -6.13 9.60 -16.44
C THR A 23 -5.12 10.57 -15.84
N LEU A 24 -4.23 10.10 -14.96
CA LEU A 24 -3.26 10.95 -14.28
C LEU A 24 -2.21 11.50 -15.26
N PRO A 25 -1.80 12.77 -15.11
CA PRO A 25 -0.86 13.43 -16.01
C PRO A 25 0.59 12.99 -15.72
N TYR A 26 0.91 11.72 -15.96
CA TYR A 26 2.25 11.17 -15.72
C TYR A 26 3.34 11.80 -16.60
N HIS A 27 2.97 12.53 -17.66
CA HIS A 27 3.92 13.30 -18.48
C HIS A 27 4.65 14.40 -17.70
N ASN A 28 4.11 14.81 -16.55
CA ASN A 28 4.77 15.77 -15.67
C ASN A 28 5.90 15.14 -14.83
N LEU A 29 5.92 13.81 -14.70
CA LEU A 29 7.01 13.10 -14.04
C LEU A 29 8.18 12.96 -15.00
N ARG A 30 9.36 13.39 -14.54
CA ARG A 30 10.61 13.31 -15.29
C ARG A 30 11.60 12.46 -14.49
N PRO A 31 12.55 11.79 -15.17
CA PRO A 31 13.60 11.06 -14.48
C PRO A 31 14.35 11.96 -13.50
N ASP A 32 14.60 11.44 -12.30
CA ASP A 32 15.36 12.14 -11.26
C ASP A 32 16.65 11.36 -10.95
N PRO A 33 17.76 11.66 -11.66
CA PRO A 33 19.02 10.97 -11.47
C PRO A 33 19.66 11.26 -10.11
N VAL A 34 19.35 12.42 -9.49
CA VAL A 34 19.87 12.78 -8.17
C VAL A 34 19.20 11.90 -7.12
N LEU A 35 17.86 11.81 -7.15
CA LEU A 35 17.10 10.91 -6.28
C LEU A 35 17.51 9.45 -6.46
N ARG A 36 17.67 8.99 -7.71
CA ARG A 36 18.15 7.63 -7.98
C ARG A 36 19.48 7.34 -7.30
N THR A 37 20.44 8.26 -7.42
CA THR A 37 21.77 8.12 -6.83
C THR A 37 21.70 8.05 -5.31
N LEU A 38 20.89 8.90 -4.69
CA LEU A 38 20.66 8.88 -3.25
C LEU A 38 20.04 7.56 -2.79
N LEU A 39 19.00 7.07 -3.47
CA LEU A 39 18.36 5.80 -3.15
C LEU A 39 19.32 4.61 -3.27
N LEU A 40 20.22 4.63 -4.26
CA LEU A 40 21.25 3.60 -4.44
C LEU A 40 22.35 3.67 -3.36
N SER A 41 22.61 4.84 -2.79
CA SER A 41 23.60 5.00 -1.71
C SER A 41 23.13 4.44 -0.36
N ILE A 42 21.83 4.20 -0.18
CA ILE A 42 21.27 3.61 1.04
C ILE A 42 21.45 2.08 0.96
N PRO A 43 22.29 1.45 1.79
CA PRO A 43 22.58 0.02 1.69
C PRO A 43 21.46 -0.89 2.19
N GLN A 44 20.54 -0.36 2.99
CA GLN A 44 19.42 -1.12 3.54
C GLN A 44 18.42 -1.49 2.44
N ARG A 45 17.70 -2.58 2.70
CA ARG A 45 16.54 -3.01 1.92
C ARG A 45 15.50 -1.89 1.89
N LYS A 46 14.98 -1.57 0.70
CA LYS A 46 14.02 -0.48 0.51
C LYS A 46 12.74 -1.03 -0.09
N ILE A 47 11.59 -0.65 0.47
CA ILE A 47 10.27 -1.06 -0.01
C ILE A 47 9.43 0.20 -0.18
N VAL A 48 8.71 0.31 -1.30
CA VAL A 48 7.74 1.39 -1.49
C VAL A 48 6.49 1.06 -0.69
N PHE A 49 6.02 1.99 0.13
CA PHE A 49 4.73 1.91 0.80
C PHE A 49 3.81 3.00 0.27
N THR A 50 2.70 2.62 -0.36
CA THR A 50 1.80 3.55 -1.05
C THR A 50 0.34 3.15 -0.87
N ASN A 51 -0.54 4.16 -0.83
CA ASN A 51 -1.99 3.95 -0.82
C ASN A 51 -2.55 3.70 -2.24
N SER A 52 -1.76 3.93 -3.28
CA SER A 52 -2.16 3.69 -4.67
C SER A 52 -2.13 2.19 -5.01
N ASP A 53 -2.67 1.84 -6.18
CA ASP A 53 -2.51 0.51 -6.74
C ASP A 53 -1.07 0.22 -7.21
N LYS A 54 -0.77 -1.07 -7.38
CA LYS A 54 0.54 -1.54 -7.87
C LYS A 54 0.92 -0.94 -9.23
N ALA A 55 -0.01 -0.88 -10.19
CA ALA A 55 0.28 -0.42 -11.55
C ALA A 55 0.67 1.06 -11.57
N HIS A 56 -0.03 1.89 -10.78
CA HIS A 56 0.28 3.29 -10.56
C HIS A 56 1.68 3.47 -9.95
N ALA A 57 2.01 2.69 -8.93
CA ALA A 57 3.32 2.75 -8.29
C ALA A 57 4.46 2.39 -9.27
N GLU A 58 4.26 1.34 -10.07
CA GLU A 58 5.23 0.91 -11.09
C GLU A 58 5.39 1.95 -12.21
N GLU A 59 4.30 2.54 -12.69
CA GLU A 59 4.34 3.59 -13.72
C GLU A 59 5.07 4.85 -13.21
N ALA A 60 4.79 5.28 -11.98
CA ALA A 60 5.48 6.42 -11.37
C ALA A 60 6.98 6.15 -11.21
N MET A 61 7.36 4.96 -10.72
CA MET A 61 8.77 4.56 -10.59
C MET A 61 9.49 4.48 -11.93
N HIS A 62 8.83 3.97 -12.97
CA HIS A 62 9.38 3.92 -14.32
C HIS A 62 9.68 5.33 -14.84
N ARG A 63 8.74 6.27 -14.72
CA ARG A 63 8.95 7.65 -15.20
C ARG A 63 9.97 8.45 -14.40
N LEU A 64 10.05 8.21 -13.10
CA LEU A 64 11.09 8.82 -12.25
C LEU A 64 12.47 8.17 -12.45
N GLY A 65 12.57 7.06 -13.18
CA GLY A 65 13.82 6.34 -13.38
C GLY A 65 14.31 5.65 -12.12
N LEU A 66 13.42 5.13 -11.28
CA LEU A 66 13.71 4.51 -9.98
C LEU A 66 13.63 2.98 -10.01
N GLN A 67 13.51 2.39 -11.19
CA GLN A 67 13.51 0.93 -11.34
C GLN A 67 14.80 0.33 -10.78
N GLY A 68 14.65 -0.74 -9.98
CA GLY A 68 15.75 -1.41 -9.29
C GLY A 68 16.26 -0.72 -8.03
N CYS A 69 15.66 0.41 -7.60
CA CYS A 69 16.00 1.06 -6.32
C CYS A 69 15.26 0.46 -5.11
N PHE A 70 14.24 -0.37 -5.33
CA PHE A 70 13.39 -0.94 -4.30
C PHE A 70 13.20 -2.45 -4.52
N ASP A 71 13.13 -3.21 -3.42
CA ASP A 71 12.99 -4.67 -3.39
C ASP A 71 11.51 -5.12 -3.43
N GLY A 72 10.58 -4.17 -3.40
CA GLY A 72 9.15 -4.47 -3.47
C GLY A 72 8.26 -3.23 -3.29
N VAL A 73 6.96 -3.44 -3.54
CA VAL A 73 5.89 -2.45 -3.35
C VAL A 73 4.83 -3.06 -2.44
N ILE A 74 4.52 -2.36 -1.36
CA ILE A 74 3.35 -2.60 -0.53
C ILE A 74 2.33 -1.52 -0.90
N CYS A 75 1.27 -1.96 -1.55
CA CYS A 75 0.20 -1.14 -2.10
C CYS A 75 -1.16 -1.62 -1.58
N PHE A 76 -2.24 -0.96 -2.00
CA PHE A 76 -3.60 -1.35 -1.64
C PHE A 76 -3.86 -2.84 -1.90
N GLU A 77 -3.50 -3.36 -3.08
CA GLU A 77 -3.69 -4.78 -3.43
C GLU A 77 -2.79 -5.73 -2.64
N THR A 78 -1.67 -5.25 -2.10
CA THR A 78 -0.82 -6.08 -1.22
C THR A 78 -1.46 -6.22 0.16
N LEU A 79 -2.16 -5.18 0.62
CA LEU A 79 -2.77 -5.13 1.95
C LEU A 79 -4.18 -5.77 2.00
N ASN A 80 -4.93 -5.79 0.90
CA ASN A 80 -6.37 -6.08 0.91
C ASN A 80 -6.91 -7.46 0.47
N PRO A 81 -6.15 -8.44 -0.07
CA PRO A 81 -6.69 -9.78 -0.31
C PRO A 81 -6.46 -10.73 0.87
N CYS A 82 -5.47 -10.44 1.72
CA CYS A 82 -5.15 -11.16 2.95
C CYS A 82 -4.05 -10.37 3.64
N ASN A 83 -4.26 -9.92 4.89
CA ASN A 83 -3.28 -9.18 5.71
C ASN A 83 -1.89 -9.88 5.81
N ALA A 84 -1.81 -11.12 5.38
CA ALA A 84 -0.61 -11.96 5.28
C ALA A 84 0.58 -11.27 4.60
N SER A 85 0.38 -10.37 3.63
CA SER A 85 1.51 -9.71 2.95
C SER A 85 2.22 -8.70 3.84
N GLY A 86 1.47 -7.95 4.67
CA GLY A 86 2.04 -7.02 5.64
C GLY A 86 2.85 -7.77 6.70
N LYS A 87 2.28 -8.88 7.18
CA LYS A 87 2.94 -9.80 8.11
C LYS A 87 4.19 -10.46 7.51
N ALA A 88 4.12 -10.91 6.25
CA ALA A 88 5.26 -11.48 5.54
C ALA A 88 6.38 -10.45 5.28
N ALA A 89 6.03 -9.17 5.18
CA ALA A 89 6.98 -8.07 5.10
C ALA A 89 7.57 -7.65 6.47
N GLY A 90 7.16 -8.31 7.57
CA GLY A 90 7.68 -8.08 8.92
C GLY A 90 7.02 -6.93 9.67
N PHE A 91 5.86 -6.45 9.20
CA PHE A 91 5.10 -5.40 9.90
C PHE A 91 4.14 -5.99 10.92
N HIS A 92 3.92 -5.28 12.02
CA HIS A 92 2.74 -5.49 12.85
C HIS A 92 1.51 -5.06 12.08
N THR A 93 0.56 -5.98 11.95
CA THR A 93 -0.67 -5.77 11.18
C THR A 93 -1.87 -5.68 12.11
N VAL A 94 -2.54 -4.54 12.09
CA VAL A 94 -3.75 -4.29 12.87
C VAL A 94 -4.90 -4.06 11.91
N ILE A 95 -5.96 -4.86 12.02
CA ILE A 95 -7.19 -4.60 11.28
C ILE A 95 -8.18 -3.81 12.13
N VAL A 96 -8.75 -2.75 11.57
CA VAL A 96 -9.70 -1.88 12.26
C VAL A 96 -11.11 -2.07 11.68
N CYS A 97 -12.14 -1.78 12.47
CA CYS A 97 -13.57 -1.95 12.20
C CYS A 97 -14.09 -3.40 12.35
N ARG A 98 -13.33 -4.30 12.99
CA ARG A 98 -13.73 -5.69 13.24
C ARG A 98 -13.16 -6.19 14.58
N SER A 99 -13.95 -6.92 15.36
CA SER A 99 -13.50 -7.60 16.59
C SER A 99 -12.89 -8.99 16.34
N THR A 100 -13.08 -9.56 15.15
CA THR A 100 -12.57 -10.89 14.81
C THR A 100 -11.25 -10.82 14.06
N LEU A 101 -10.26 -11.57 14.53
CA LEU A 101 -8.97 -11.72 13.85
C LEU A 101 -9.17 -12.43 12.50
N VAL A 102 -8.48 -11.94 11.47
CA VAL A 102 -8.48 -12.56 10.14
C VAL A 102 -7.12 -13.19 9.85
N PRO A 103 -7.06 -14.27 9.03
CA PRO A 103 -5.79 -14.87 8.63
C PRO A 103 -4.82 -13.81 8.08
N GLY A 104 -3.64 -13.73 8.70
CA GLY A 104 -2.60 -12.80 8.32
C GLY A 104 -2.60 -11.45 9.05
N ALA A 105 -3.55 -11.18 9.96
CA ALA A 105 -3.47 -10.05 10.89
C ALA A 105 -2.85 -10.47 12.23
N ASP A 106 -2.18 -9.55 12.93
CA ASP A 106 -1.68 -9.76 14.29
C ASP A 106 -2.71 -9.34 15.34
N HIS A 107 -3.45 -8.26 15.07
CA HIS A 107 -4.52 -7.75 15.93
C HIS A 107 -5.76 -7.36 15.14
N ALA A 108 -6.92 -7.37 15.81
CA ALA A 108 -8.18 -6.85 15.29
C ALA A 108 -8.80 -5.91 16.32
N LEU A 109 -9.25 -4.74 15.87
CA LEU A 109 -9.85 -3.69 16.69
C LEU A 109 -11.18 -3.27 16.07
N GLU A 110 -12.19 -3.05 16.90
CA GLU A 110 -13.47 -2.48 16.45
C GLU A 110 -13.32 -1.00 16.06
N SER A 111 -12.37 -0.29 16.66
CA SER A 111 -12.14 1.14 16.47
C SER A 111 -10.66 1.47 16.54
N ILE A 112 -10.22 2.44 15.72
CA ILE A 112 -8.82 2.91 15.73
C ILE A 112 -8.46 3.61 17.05
N HIS A 113 -9.46 4.09 17.81
CA HIS A 113 -9.24 4.70 19.12
C HIS A 113 -8.69 3.70 20.15
N ASN A 114 -8.82 2.40 19.89
CA ASN A 114 -8.34 1.32 20.76
C ASN A 114 -6.92 0.86 20.39
N ILE A 115 -6.17 1.63 19.59
CA ILE A 115 -4.86 1.21 19.05
C ILE A 115 -3.86 0.77 20.11
N LYS A 116 -3.96 1.31 21.34
CA LYS A 116 -3.13 0.91 22.49
C LYS A 116 -3.30 -0.55 22.91
N GLU A 117 -4.43 -1.17 22.58
CA GLU A 117 -4.66 -2.60 22.82
C GLU A 117 -3.83 -3.48 21.87
N ALA A 118 -3.54 -2.97 20.67
CA ALA A 118 -2.73 -3.66 19.67
C ALA A 118 -1.25 -3.28 19.72
N LEU A 119 -0.95 -2.02 20.06
CA LEU A 119 0.38 -1.44 20.08
C LEU A 119 0.51 -0.55 21.34
N PRO A 120 0.80 -1.15 22.52
CA PRO A 120 0.85 -0.41 23.78
C PRO A 120 2.00 0.61 23.87
N GLU A 121 2.99 0.50 22.99
CA GLU A 121 4.14 1.40 22.88
C GLU A 121 3.87 2.73 22.14
N ILE A 122 2.67 2.94 21.58
CA ILE A 122 2.23 4.22 20.96
C ILE A 122 1.19 4.93 21.82
#